data_AF-A0A7J6TX17-F1
#
_entry.id   AF-A0A7J6TX17-F1
#
_cell.length_a   1.000
_cell.length_b   1.000
_cell.length_c   1.000
_cell.angle_alpha   90.00
_cell.angle_beta   90.00
_cell.angle_gamma   90.00
#
_symmetry.space_group_name_H-M   'P 1'
#
loop_
_entity.id
_entity.type
_entity.pdbx_description
1 polymer ?
#
loop_
_entity_poly.entity_id
_entity_poly.type
_entity_poly.pdbx_seq_one_letter_code
_entity_poly.pdbx_strand_id
1 'polypeptide(L)'
;YSQIQLSQWKACLNFLDLKANTALDKCTSEERATLSYYRAYCLYRLNRETECLDEITKNGDNSEKWQVLEAQCRYRLHQYSETTGLYQKLLKDVKEVANGEDSEASLLLTVNLLASYVSEDSNDESANLDKLMKDLGEPEDAYELAYNLACAYLLKEDYAKAEEMLTLASTLCKSELGVETDSDPELNWINAQLGYALTALTLRET
;
A
#
# COMPACT_ATOMS: atom_id res chain seq x y z
N TYR A 1 15.76 17.55 -12.84
CA TYR A 1 14.87 16.72 -12.02
C TYR A 1 13.51 16.65 -12.69
N SER A 2 12.97 15.44 -12.91
CA SER A 2 11.63 15.29 -13.50
C SER A 2 10.58 15.79 -12.51
N GLN A 3 9.45 16.32 -12.99
CA GLN A 3 8.37 16.86 -12.12
C GLN A 3 7.80 15.78 -11.18
N ILE A 4 7.89 14.51 -11.57
CA ILE A 4 7.57 13.32 -10.76
C ILE A 4 8.48 13.24 -9.53
N GLN A 5 9.79 13.39 -9.70
CA GLN A 5 10.75 13.37 -8.59
C GLN A 5 10.59 14.55 -7.64
N LEU A 6 9.98 15.65 -8.11
CA LEU A 6 9.68 16.83 -7.29
C LEU A 6 8.27 16.78 -6.68
N SER A 7 7.56 15.65 -6.80
CA SER A 7 6.19 15.47 -6.31
C SER A 7 5.19 16.51 -6.86
N GLN A 8 5.45 17.08 -8.04
CA GLN A 8 4.60 18.08 -8.67
C GLN A 8 3.52 17.42 -9.54
N TRP A 9 2.70 16.54 -8.93
CA TRP A 9 1.73 15.67 -9.62
C TRP A 9 0.74 16.43 -10.50
N LYS A 10 0.23 17.56 -10.03
CA LYS A 10 -0.72 18.41 -10.79
C LYS A 10 -0.07 19.05 -12.02
N ALA A 11 1.17 19.55 -11.88
CA ALA A 11 1.90 20.14 -12.99
C ALA A 11 2.26 19.06 -14.03
N CYS A 12 2.66 17.88 -13.56
CA CYS A 12 2.95 16.74 -14.41
C CYS A 12 1.71 16.29 -15.17
N LEU A 13 0.57 16.13 -14.49
CA LEU A 13 -0.69 15.77 -15.14
C LEU A 13 -1.11 16.80 -16.20
N ASN A 14 -1.04 18.10 -15.89
CA ASN A 14 -1.33 19.16 -16.86
C ASN A 14 -0.41 19.09 -18.08
N PHE A 15 0.88 18.81 -17.88
CA PHE A 15 1.84 18.63 -18.97
C PHE A 15 1.52 17.42 -19.83
N LEU A 16 1.15 16.29 -19.21
CA LEU A 16 0.75 15.06 -19.90
C LEU A 16 -0.53 15.27 -20.71
N ASP A 17 -1.54 15.92 -20.14
CA ASP A 17 -2.80 16.24 -20.85
C ASP A 17 -2.56 17.23 -22.01
N LEU A 18 -1.67 18.22 -21.86
CA LEU A 18 -1.31 19.11 -22.95
C LEU A 18 -0.60 18.36 -24.09
N LYS A 19 0.31 17.44 -23.76
CA LYS A 19 1.05 16.63 -24.73
C LYS A 19 0.16 15.61 -25.45
N ALA A 20 -0.79 15.01 -24.75
CA ALA A 20 -1.81 14.15 -25.36
C ALA A 20 -2.59 14.89 -26.45
N ASN A 21 -2.91 16.17 -26.22
CA ASN A 21 -3.67 16.97 -27.18
C ASN A 21 -2.84 17.56 -28.35
N THR A 22 -1.51 17.56 -28.26
CA THR A 22 -0.67 18.35 -29.21
C THR A 22 0.49 17.60 -29.85
N ALA A 23 0.86 16.40 -29.38
CA ALA A 23 2.12 15.76 -29.79
C ALA A 23 2.10 14.22 -29.91
N LEU A 24 0.94 13.55 -29.79
CA LEU A 24 0.86 12.08 -29.84
C LEU A 24 1.36 11.50 -31.18
N ASP A 25 1.25 12.26 -32.27
CA ASP A 25 1.62 11.84 -33.63
C ASP A 25 3.13 11.61 -33.81
N LYS A 26 3.96 12.16 -32.91
CA LYS A 26 5.43 12.04 -32.95
C LYS A 26 6.01 11.07 -31.94
N CYS A 27 5.20 10.60 -30.98
CA CYS A 27 5.66 9.65 -29.98
C CYS A 27 5.73 8.23 -30.55
N THR A 28 6.66 7.43 -30.06
CA THR A 28 6.63 5.98 -30.30
C THR A 28 5.48 5.33 -29.52
N SER A 29 5.14 4.10 -29.86
CA SER A 29 4.18 3.30 -29.09
C SER A 29 4.62 3.08 -27.64
N GLU A 30 5.92 2.88 -27.42
CA GLU A 30 6.51 2.68 -26.09
C GLU A 30 6.48 3.96 -25.24
N GLU A 31 6.77 5.11 -25.85
CA GLU A 31 6.65 6.42 -25.20
C GLU A 31 5.19 6.68 -24.80
N ARG A 32 4.23 6.38 -25.69
CA ARG A 32 2.80 6.51 -25.35
C ARG A 32 2.41 5.62 -24.17
N ALA A 33 2.81 4.35 -24.16
CA ALA A 33 2.52 3.45 -23.04
C ALA A 33 3.12 3.95 -21.72
N THR A 34 4.34 4.49 -21.76
CA THR A 34 5.01 5.08 -20.60
C THR A 34 4.27 6.33 -20.09
N LEU A 35 3.86 7.22 -21.00
CA LEU A 35 3.11 8.44 -20.65
C LEU A 35 1.74 8.10 -20.06
N SER A 36 1.02 7.13 -20.61
CA SER A 36 -0.27 6.68 -20.07
C SER A 36 -0.14 6.14 -18.65
N TYR A 37 0.89 5.33 -18.37
CA TYR A 37 1.16 4.86 -17.02
C TYR A 37 1.40 6.02 -16.05
N TYR A 38 2.27 6.97 -16.40
CA TYR A 38 2.54 8.11 -15.52
C TYR A 38 1.34 9.04 -15.35
N ARG A 39 0.47 9.14 -16.36
CA ARG A 39 -0.80 9.85 -16.25
C ARG A 39 -1.71 9.19 -15.20
N ALA A 40 -1.92 7.88 -15.29
CA ALA A 40 -2.67 7.12 -14.30
C ALA A 40 -2.06 7.27 -12.90
N TYR A 41 -0.74 7.14 -12.78
CA TYR A 41 -0.04 7.30 -11.50
C TYR A 41 -0.22 8.71 -10.92
N CYS A 42 -0.19 9.77 -11.74
CA CYS A 42 -0.48 11.13 -11.28
C CYS A 42 -1.92 11.28 -10.77
N LEU A 43 -2.90 10.64 -11.41
CA LEU A 43 -4.29 10.64 -10.94
C LEU A 43 -4.41 9.96 -9.58
N TYR A 44 -3.77 8.80 -9.40
CA TYR A 44 -3.69 8.12 -8.10
C TYR A 44 -3.06 9.02 -7.02
N ARG A 45 -1.91 9.65 -7.31
CA ARG A 45 -1.24 10.56 -6.37
C ARG A 45 -2.03 11.83 -6.04
N LEU A 46 -3.04 12.17 -6.83
CA LEU A 46 -3.96 13.28 -6.61
C LEU A 46 -5.29 12.86 -5.96
N ASN A 47 -5.38 11.62 -5.46
CA ASN A 47 -6.60 11.05 -4.87
C ASN A 47 -7.80 11.08 -5.84
N ARG A 48 -7.53 10.70 -7.10
CA ARG A 48 -8.52 10.60 -8.19
C ARG A 48 -8.61 9.15 -8.66
N GLU A 49 -8.92 8.25 -7.73
CA GLU A 49 -8.87 6.79 -7.91
C GLU A 49 -9.80 6.31 -9.03
N THR A 50 -11.01 6.86 -9.14
CA THR A 50 -11.96 6.49 -10.20
C THR A 50 -11.43 6.82 -11.59
N GLU A 51 -10.84 8.01 -11.75
CA GLU A 51 -10.23 8.43 -13.02
C GLU A 51 -8.95 7.65 -13.31
N CYS A 52 -8.21 7.25 -12.27
CA CYS A 52 -7.07 6.35 -12.42
C CYS A 52 -7.51 4.99 -12.97
N LEU A 53 -8.56 4.39 -12.41
CA LEU A 53 -9.12 3.12 -12.90
C LEU A 53 -9.65 3.22 -14.33
N ASP A 54 -10.26 4.36 -14.71
CA ASP A 54 -10.66 4.62 -16.09
C ASP A 54 -9.45 4.65 -17.04
N GLU A 55 -8.35 5.27 -16.61
CA GLU A 55 -7.11 5.33 -17.37
C GLU A 55 -6.46 3.94 -17.52
N ILE A 56 -6.44 3.15 -16.44
CA ILE A 56 -5.99 1.75 -16.45
C ILE A 56 -6.84 0.92 -17.41
N THR A 57 -8.15 1.10 -17.40
CA THR A 57 -9.06 0.35 -18.30
C THR A 57 -8.80 0.68 -19.77
N LYS A 58 -8.45 1.94 -20.08
CA LYS A 58 -8.23 2.41 -21.45
C LYS A 58 -6.85 2.07 -22.00
N ASN A 59 -5.82 2.17 -21.16
CA ASN A 59 -4.42 2.17 -21.58
C ASN A 59 -3.54 1.17 -20.85
N GLY A 60 -4.07 0.51 -19.82
CA GLY A 60 -3.36 -0.48 -19.03
C GLY A 60 -3.07 -1.77 -19.81
N ASP A 61 -2.09 -2.51 -19.32
CA ASP A 61 -1.74 -3.83 -19.81
C ASP A 61 -1.64 -4.82 -18.63
N ASN A 62 -1.35 -6.10 -18.91
CA ASN A 62 -1.24 -7.14 -17.89
C ASN A 62 0.11 -7.15 -17.14
N SER A 63 0.91 -6.09 -17.23
CA SER A 63 2.15 -6.00 -16.46
C SER A 63 1.87 -5.71 -14.99
N GLU A 64 2.78 -6.20 -14.14
CA GLU A 64 2.74 -6.06 -12.68
C GLU A 64 2.47 -4.62 -12.24
N LYS A 65 3.16 -3.63 -12.82
CA LYS A 65 3.01 -2.21 -12.45
C LYS A 65 1.56 -1.69 -12.59
N TRP A 66 0.83 -2.13 -13.60
CA TRP A 66 -0.55 -1.68 -13.84
C TRP A 66 -1.51 -2.38 -12.88
N GLN A 67 -1.31 -3.66 -12.64
CA GLN A 67 -2.13 -4.44 -11.70
C GLN A 67 -1.92 -3.97 -10.25
N VAL A 68 -0.68 -3.62 -9.87
CA VAL A 68 -0.38 -3.02 -8.56
C VAL A 68 -1.09 -1.68 -8.41
N LEU A 69 -1.02 -0.81 -9.42
CA LEU A 69 -1.71 0.48 -9.40
C LEU A 69 -3.24 0.31 -9.32
N GLU A 70 -3.79 -0.67 -10.03
CA GLU A 70 -5.22 -1.02 -9.93
C GLU A 70 -5.59 -1.44 -8.51
N ALA A 71 -4.84 -2.39 -7.91
CA ALA A 71 -5.09 -2.87 -6.56
C ALA A 71 -5.01 -1.73 -5.53
N GLN A 72 -4.06 -0.81 -5.67
CA GLN A 72 -3.93 0.39 -4.83
C GLN A 72 -5.13 1.34 -4.96
N CYS A 73 -5.62 1.58 -6.17
CA CYS A 73 -6.81 2.40 -6.38
C CYS A 73 -8.05 1.77 -5.77
N ARG A 74 -8.24 0.46 -5.98
CA ARG A 74 -9.36 -0.30 -5.40
C ARG A 74 -9.33 -0.30 -3.87
N TYR A 75 -8.15 -0.42 -3.28
CA TYR A 75 -7.96 -0.38 -1.83
C TYR A 75 -8.47 0.95 -1.24
N ARG A 76 -8.08 2.07 -1.86
CA ARG A 76 -8.52 3.41 -1.45
C ARG A 76 -10.01 3.67 -1.69
N LEU A 77 -10.64 2.91 -2.59
CA LEU A 77 -12.09 2.89 -2.80
C LEU A 77 -12.82 1.90 -1.90
N HIS A 78 -12.14 1.29 -0.92
CA HIS A 78 -12.68 0.30 0.01
C HIS A 78 -13.20 -0.98 -0.67
N GLN A 79 -12.71 -1.29 -1.87
CA GLN A 79 -13.01 -2.53 -2.60
C GLN A 79 -12.05 -3.64 -2.16
N TYR A 80 -12.08 -3.96 -0.87
CA TYR A 80 -11.04 -4.77 -0.23
C TYR A 80 -10.98 -6.20 -0.76
N SER A 81 -12.13 -6.82 -1.05
CA SER A 81 -12.17 -8.19 -1.58
C SER A 81 -11.52 -8.30 -2.96
N GLU A 82 -11.81 -7.35 -3.85
CA GLU A 82 -11.17 -7.26 -5.16
C GLU A 82 -9.67 -6.95 -5.02
N THR A 83 -9.28 -6.08 -4.09
CA THR A 83 -7.87 -5.80 -3.80
C THR A 83 -7.13 -7.03 -3.30
N THR A 84 -7.69 -7.77 -2.34
CA THR A 84 -7.11 -9.01 -1.80
C THR A 84 -6.88 -10.01 -2.92
N GLY A 85 -7.89 -10.26 -3.76
CA GLY A 85 -7.77 -11.20 -4.89
C GLY A 85 -6.68 -10.80 -5.90
N LEU A 86 -6.53 -9.50 -6.17
CA LEU A 86 -5.46 -8.99 -7.05
C LEU A 86 -4.07 -9.19 -6.43
N TYR A 87 -3.88 -8.85 -5.16
CA TYR A 87 -2.58 -9.04 -4.51
C TYR A 87 -2.20 -10.50 -4.32
N GLN A 88 -3.16 -11.38 -4.00
CA GLN A 88 -2.92 -12.83 -3.94
C GLN A 88 -2.40 -13.36 -5.29
N LYS A 89 -3.04 -12.96 -6.39
CA LYS A 89 -2.63 -13.34 -7.74
C LYS A 89 -1.22 -12.82 -8.06
N LEU A 90 -0.98 -11.53 -7.84
CA LEU A 90 0.31 -10.90 -8.11
C LEU A 90 1.45 -11.56 -7.32
N LEU A 91 1.23 -11.80 -6.03
CA LEU A 91 2.22 -12.43 -5.16
C LEU A 91 2.55 -13.84 -5.64
N LYS A 92 1.54 -14.60 -6.09
CA LYS A 92 1.73 -15.92 -6.67
C LYS A 92 2.57 -15.84 -7.95
N ASP A 93 2.21 -14.96 -8.88
CA ASP A 93 2.90 -14.81 -10.16
C ASP A 93 4.38 -14.41 -9.95
N VAL A 94 4.66 -13.47 -9.03
CA VAL A 94 6.02 -13.04 -8.69
C VAL A 94 6.83 -14.17 -8.05
N LYS A 95 6.25 -14.92 -7.11
CA LYS A 95 6.92 -16.06 -6.49
C LYS A 95 7.20 -17.18 -7.49
N GLU A 96 6.31 -17.43 -8.45
CA GLU A 96 6.55 -18.41 -9.52
C GLU A 96 7.74 -17.99 -10.42
N VAL A 97 7.82 -16.71 -10.80
CA VAL A 97 8.95 -16.18 -11.58
C VAL A 97 10.28 -16.26 -10.82
N ALA A 98 10.24 -16.04 -9.50
CA ALA A 98 11.41 -16.11 -8.62
C ALA A 98 11.76 -17.55 -8.17
N ASN A 99 11.13 -18.59 -8.72
CA ASN A 99 11.28 -19.99 -8.26
C ASN A 99 11.06 -20.19 -6.75
N GLY A 100 10.21 -19.36 -6.14
CA GLY A 100 9.91 -19.37 -4.72
C GLY A 100 10.90 -18.63 -3.82
N GLU A 101 11.88 -17.92 -4.39
CA GLU A 101 12.76 -17.04 -3.63
C GLU A 101 12.06 -15.73 -3.25
N ASP A 102 12.30 -15.24 -2.04
CA ASP A 102 11.78 -13.96 -1.59
C ASP A 102 12.55 -12.81 -2.26
N SER A 103 11.81 -11.98 -2.98
CA SER A 103 12.30 -10.76 -3.63
C SER A 103 11.71 -9.52 -2.97
N GLU A 104 12.32 -8.37 -3.19
CA GLU A 104 11.79 -7.07 -2.73
C GLU A 104 10.35 -6.83 -3.23
N ALA A 105 10.05 -7.21 -4.48
CA ALA A 105 8.70 -7.14 -5.03
C ALA A 105 7.72 -8.06 -4.29
N SER A 106 8.13 -9.29 -3.98
CA SER A 106 7.33 -10.23 -3.17
C SER A 106 7.04 -9.65 -1.78
N LEU A 107 8.04 -9.05 -1.12
CA LEU A 107 7.87 -8.43 0.19
C LEU A 107 6.86 -7.27 0.14
N LEU A 108 7.01 -6.34 -0.81
CA LEU A 108 6.08 -5.21 -0.98
C LEU A 108 4.65 -5.67 -1.26
N LEU A 109 4.46 -6.70 -2.10
CA LEU A 109 3.14 -7.28 -2.36
C LEU A 109 2.56 -7.95 -1.11
N THR A 110 3.39 -8.62 -0.32
CA THR A 110 2.98 -9.29 0.93
C THR A 110 2.54 -8.26 1.98
N VAL A 111 3.25 -7.12 2.12
CA VAL A 111 2.86 -5.99 2.99
C VAL A 111 1.50 -5.41 2.56
N ASN A 112 1.28 -5.23 1.25
CA ASN A 112 0.02 -4.70 0.74
C ASN A 112 -1.14 -5.68 0.91
N LEU A 113 -0.89 -6.98 0.72
CA LEU A 113 -1.85 -8.05 0.98
C LEU A 113 -2.25 -8.12 2.46
N LEU A 114 -1.30 -7.89 3.37
CA LEU A 114 -1.60 -7.81 4.80
C LEU A 114 -2.58 -6.67 5.09
N ALA A 115 -2.34 -5.48 4.52
CA ALA A 115 -3.24 -4.34 4.68
C ALA A 115 -4.65 -4.63 4.13
N SER A 116 -4.76 -5.35 3.01
CA SER A 116 -6.07 -5.72 2.43
C SER A 116 -6.82 -6.72 3.30
N TYR A 117 -6.16 -7.77 3.81
CA TYR A 117 -6.79 -8.73 4.72
C TYR A 117 -7.29 -8.08 6.00
N VAL A 118 -6.50 -7.20 6.61
CA VAL A 118 -6.89 -6.48 7.83
C VAL A 118 -8.10 -5.57 7.59
N SER A 119 -8.24 -5.04 6.38
CA SER A 119 -9.34 -4.14 6.01
C SER A 119 -10.58 -4.88 5.52
N GLU A 120 -10.44 -6.14 5.12
CA GLU A 120 -11.53 -6.97 4.65
C GLU A 120 -12.29 -7.57 5.83
N ASP A 121 -13.58 -7.24 5.96
CA ASP A 121 -14.48 -7.80 6.97
C ASP A 121 -14.92 -9.22 6.58
N SER A 122 -13.95 -10.15 6.50
CA SER A 122 -14.22 -11.55 6.19
C SER A 122 -13.61 -12.48 7.24
N ASN A 123 -14.46 -13.26 7.90
CA ASN A 123 -14.03 -14.24 8.91
C ASN A 123 -13.33 -15.48 8.30
N ASP A 124 -13.38 -15.65 6.98
CA ASP A 124 -12.91 -16.86 6.29
C ASP A 124 -11.39 -16.85 6.03
N GLU A 125 -10.76 -15.67 6.06
CA GLU A 125 -9.35 -15.47 5.70
C GLU A 125 -8.38 -15.51 6.90
N SER A 126 -8.87 -15.80 8.12
CA SER A 126 -8.04 -15.79 9.34
C SER A 126 -6.83 -16.74 9.27
N ALA A 127 -6.97 -17.91 8.64
CA ALA A 127 -5.85 -18.84 8.48
C ALA A 127 -4.80 -18.33 7.48
N ASN A 128 -5.23 -17.61 6.44
CA ASN A 128 -4.34 -17.00 5.46
C ASN A 128 -3.60 -15.79 6.05
N LEU A 129 -4.28 -14.99 6.87
CA LEU A 129 -3.68 -13.91 7.65
C LEU A 129 -2.58 -14.43 8.58
N ASP A 130 -2.83 -15.50 9.33
CA ASP A 130 -1.85 -16.09 10.25
C ASP A 130 -0.59 -16.57 9.54
N LYS A 131 -0.77 -17.23 8.40
CA LYS A 131 0.34 -17.66 7.55
C LYS A 131 1.13 -16.44 7.03
N LEU A 132 0.43 -15.41 6.55
CA LEU A 132 1.05 -14.22 6.00
C LEU A 132 1.89 -13.47 7.04
N MET A 133 1.35 -13.28 8.25
CA MET A 133 2.07 -12.65 9.37
C MET A 133 3.35 -13.43 9.71
N LYS A 134 3.28 -14.77 9.69
CA LYS A 134 4.46 -15.61 9.95
C LYS A 134 5.50 -15.52 8.84
N ASP A 135 5.07 -15.48 7.57
CA ASP A 135 5.97 -15.38 6.42
C ASP A 135 6.68 -14.01 6.38
N LEU A 136 6.04 -12.93 6.86
CA LEU A 136 6.62 -11.59 6.93
C LEU A 136 7.69 -11.43 8.01
N GLY A 137 7.61 -12.20 9.10
CA GLY A 137 8.57 -12.12 10.20
C GLY A 137 8.53 -10.78 10.95
N GLU A 138 9.66 -10.41 11.55
CA GLU A 138 9.77 -9.18 12.35
C GLU A 138 10.03 -7.95 11.44
N PRO A 139 9.38 -6.82 11.68
CA PRO A 139 9.57 -5.60 10.91
C PRO A 139 10.84 -4.87 11.37
N GLU A 140 12.00 -5.24 10.82
CA GLU A 140 13.31 -4.73 11.27
C GLU A 140 13.47 -3.21 11.05
N ASP A 141 13.04 -2.68 9.90
CA ASP A 141 13.28 -1.28 9.51
C ASP A 141 12.10 -0.59 8.79
N ALA A 142 10.99 -1.28 8.56
CA ALA A 142 9.81 -0.75 7.86
C ALA A 142 8.65 -0.47 8.83
N TYR A 143 8.40 0.81 9.12
CA TYR A 143 7.34 1.19 10.07
C TYR A 143 5.94 0.83 9.57
N GLU A 144 5.70 0.84 8.25
CA GLU A 144 4.43 0.46 7.65
C GLU A 144 4.13 -1.03 7.86
N LEU A 145 5.15 -1.89 7.78
CA LEU A 145 4.99 -3.32 8.08
C LEU A 145 4.69 -3.52 9.56
N ALA A 146 5.41 -2.85 10.45
CA ALA A 146 5.12 -2.89 11.89
C ALA A 146 3.70 -2.45 12.21
N TYR A 147 3.23 -1.37 11.59
CA TYR A 147 1.86 -0.91 11.75
C TYR A 147 0.83 -1.92 11.22
N ASN A 148 1.04 -2.48 10.02
CA ASN A 148 0.10 -3.44 9.43
C ASN A 148 0.02 -4.73 10.26
N LEU A 149 1.17 -5.22 10.77
CA LEU A 149 1.21 -6.35 11.71
C LEU A 149 0.46 -6.03 13.00
N ALA A 150 0.61 -4.81 13.53
CA ALA A 150 -0.15 -4.41 14.69
C ALA A 150 -1.66 -4.43 14.44
N CYS A 151 -2.12 -3.92 13.30
CA CYS A 151 -3.54 -3.94 12.96
C CYS A 151 -4.07 -5.37 12.80
N ALA A 152 -3.26 -6.30 12.28
CA ALA A 152 -3.61 -7.72 12.26
C ALA A 152 -3.72 -8.31 13.67
N TYR A 153 -2.81 -7.97 14.59
CA TYR A 153 -2.93 -8.36 16.00
C TYR A 153 -4.15 -7.74 16.69
N LEU A 154 -4.52 -6.49 16.37
CA LEU A 154 -5.75 -5.85 16.85
C LEU A 154 -7.00 -6.60 16.40
N LEU A 155 -7.08 -6.99 15.13
CA LEU A 155 -8.19 -7.77 14.59
C LEU A 155 -8.33 -9.13 15.30
N LYS A 156 -7.21 -9.73 15.69
CA LYS A 156 -7.15 -10.97 16.46
C LYS A 156 -7.31 -10.78 17.97
N GLU A 157 -7.52 -9.53 18.42
CA GLU A 157 -7.62 -9.14 19.82
C GLU A 157 -6.39 -9.53 20.68
N ASP A 158 -5.22 -9.71 20.05
CA ASP A 158 -3.93 -9.85 20.73
C ASP A 158 -3.35 -8.46 20.98
N TYR A 159 -3.96 -7.77 21.95
CA TYR A 159 -3.65 -6.37 22.22
C TYR A 159 -2.21 -6.16 22.73
N ALA A 160 -1.61 -7.17 23.37
CA ALA A 160 -0.24 -7.09 23.86
C ALA A 160 0.76 -7.07 22.68
N LYS A 161 0.57 -7.97 21.71
CA LYS A 161 1.39 -7.94 20.48
C LYS A 161 1.10 -6.72 19.62
N ALA A 162 -0.16 -6.26 19.58
CA ALA A 162 -0.49 -5.01 18.89
C ALA A 162 0.23 -3.80 19.50
N GLU A 163 0.27 -3.67 20.83
CA GLU A 163 1.00 -2.60 21.53
C GLU A 163 2.50 -2.63 21.21
N GLU A 164 3.12 -3.80 21.27
CA GLU A 164 4.54 -4.00 20.94
C GLU A 164 4.85 -3.51 19.53
N MET A 165 4.05 -3.93 18.55
CA MET A 165 4.21 -3.55 17.14
C MET A 165 3.91 -2.07 16.88
N LEU A 166 2.91 -1.47 17.54
CA LEU A 166 2.60 -0.03 17.41
C LEU A 166 3.70 0.85 18.00
N THR A 167 4.30 0.41 19.11
CA THR A 167 5.44 1.09 19.73
C THR A 167 6.66 1.06 18.80
N LEU A 168 6.91 -0.09 18.17
CA LEU A 168 7.96 -0.24 17.15
C LEU A 168 7.68 0.65 15.94
N ALA A 169 6.46 0.62 15.39
CA ALA A 169 6.05 1.47 14.28
C ALA A 169 6.23 2.96 14.57
N SER A 170 5.83 3.42 15.77
CA SER A 170 6.04 4.81 16.21
C SER A 170 7.53 5.17 16.27
N THR A 171 8.37 4.27 16.79
CA THR A 171 9.82 4.48 16.89
C THR A 171 10.49 4.59 15.52
N LEU A 172 10.15 3.68 14.60
CA LEU A 172 10.68 3.67 13.24
C LEU A 172 10.21 4.91 12.44
N CYS A 173 8.92 5.25 12.52
CA CYS A 173 8.35 6.42 11.84
C CYS A 173 9.00 7.73 12.32
N LYS A 174 9.21 7.90 13.63
CA LYS A 174 9.95 9.03 14.20
C LYS A 174 11.37 9.14 13.67
N SER A 175 12.07 8.00 13.59
CA SER A 175 13.43 7.92 13.06
C SER A 175 13.49 8.37 11.60
N GLU A 176 12.53 7.93 10.77
CA GLU A 176 12.44 8.31 9.36
C GLU A 176 12.12 9.80 9.17
N LEU A 177 11.23 10.34 10.00
CA LEU A 177 10.87 11.77 9.98
C LEU A 177 11.94 12.69 10.59
N GLY A 178 12.89 12.14 11.34
CA GLY A 178 13.88 12.92 12.08
C GLY A 178 13.26 13.75 13.21
N VAL A 179 12.15 13.28 13.80
CA VAL A 179 11.44 13.94 14.90
C VAL A 179 11.52 13.12 16.17
N GLU A 180 11.64 13.77 17.32
CA GLU A 180 11.70 13.09 18.63
C GLU A 180 10.34 13.06 19.36
N THR A 181 9.36 13.83 18.89
CA THR A 181 8.08 14.04 19.57
C THR A 181 6.91 13.38 18.85
N ASP A 182 5.88 12.99 19.61
CA ASP A 182 4.60 12.46 19.08
C ASP A 182 3.67 13.50 18.46
N SER A 183 4.13 14.74 18.29
CA SER A 183 3.31 15.86 17.80
C SER A 183 3.20 15.90 16.27
N ASP A 184 3.97 15.07 15.56
CA ASP A 184 3.91 15.03 14.10
C ASP A 184 2.56 14.45 13.64
N PRO A 185 1.83 15.12 12.73
CA PRO A 185 0.56 14.61 12.21
C PRO A 185 0.68 13.21 11.58
N GLU A 186 1.85 12.83 11.07
CA GLU A 186 2.11 11.52 10.52
C GLU A 186 2.16 10.41 11.58
N LEU A 187 2.19 10.72 12.88
CA LEU A 187 2.08 9.73 13.94
C LEU A 187 0.64 9.54 14.44
N ASN A 188 -0.32 10.37 14.01
CA ASN A 188 -1.67 10.40 14.57
C ASN A 188 -2.41 9.06 14.45
N TRP A 189 -2.26 8.36 13.32
CA TRP A 189 -2.95 7.10 13.07
C TRP A 189 -2.32 5.95 13.89
N ILE A 190 -0.99 5.93 14.05
CA ILE A 190 -0.30 5.01 14.96
C ILE A 190 -0.74 5.26 16.40
N ASN A 191 -0.73 6.52 16.84
CA ASN A 191 -1.11 6.91 18.20
C ASN A 191 -2.58 6.58 18.52
N ALA A 192 -3.48 6.73 17.55
CA ALA A 192 -4.89 6.37 17.71
C ALA A 192 -5.05 4.86 17.96
N GLN A 193 -4.38 4.02 17.17
CA GLN A 193 -4.42 2.56 17.36
C GLN A 193 -3.76 2.14 18.68
N LEU A 194 -2.66 2.80 19.08
CA LEU A 194 -1.97 2.51 20.34
C LEU A 194 -2.87 2.83 21.55
N GLY A 195 -3.56 3.97 21.51
CA GLY A 195 -4.53 4.33 22.54
C GLY A 195 -5.67 3.30 22.66
N TYR A 196 -6.14 2.78 21.52
CA TYR A 196 -7.14 1.71 21.51
C TYR A 196 -6.60 0.41 22.14
N ALA A 197 -5.42 -0.04 21.71
CA ALA A 197 -4.78 -1.25 22.23
C ALA A 197 -4.60 -1.21 23.75
N LEU A 198 -4.05 -0.11 24.28
CA LEU A 198 -3.82 0.10 25.71
C LEU A 198 -5.12 0.12 26.51
N THR A 199 -6.16 0.76 25.97
CA THR A 199 -7.49 0.78 26.61
C THR A 199 -8.07 -0.63 26.68
N ALA A 200 -7.98 -1.40 25.59
CA ALA A 200 -8.48 -2.76 25.52
C ALA A 200 -7.73 -3.71 26.46
N LEU A 201 -6.41 -3.56 26.61
CA LEU A 201 -5.60 -4.29 27.60
C LEU A 201 -6.07 -4.00 29.02
N THR A 202 -6.19 -2.72 29.37
CA THR A 202 -6.60 -2.28 30.71
C THR A 202 -7.97 -2.85 31.09
N LEU A 203 -8.93 -2.88 30.15
CA LEU A 203 -10.28 -3.42 30.38
C LEU A 203 -10.32 -4.94 30.54
N ARG A 204 -9.32 -5.67 30.04
CA ARG A 204 -9.24 -7.15 30.19
C ARG A 204 -8.61 -7.59 31.51
N GLU A 205 -7.84 -6.71 32.14
CA GLU A 205 -7.20 -6.97 33.43
C GLU A 205 -8.10 -6.68 34.65
N THR A 206 -9.23 -6.00 34.44
CA THR A 206 -10.24 -5.65 35.48
C THR A 206 -11.41 -6.61 35.50
#